data_AF-A0A382XSC5-F1
#
_entry.id   AF-A0A382XSC5-F1
#
_cell.length_a   1.000
_cell.length_b   1.000
_cell.length_c   1.000
_cell.angle_alpha   90.00
_cell.angle_beta   90.00
_cell.angle_gamma   90.00
#
_symmetry.space_group_name_H-M   'P 1'
#
loop_
_entity.id
_entity.type
_entity.pdbx_description
1 polymer ?
#
loop_
_entity_poly.entity_id
_entity_poly.type
_entity_poly.pdbx_seq_one_letter_code
_entity_poly.pdbx_strand_id
1 'polypeptide(L)'
;NTQKIDLSINCINSIPISGGLGSSSSAVIAGILIAFSINQIEIDKNKIYQIASQIEGHPDNVGPAIFGGITIGFKDKNDWHINQIPFPKDLIIVSFVSNQKILTEYSRKQLPDNISRKDAVYNISRVATLVNSLNNSHYKDLKYSVQDAIHEQYRIDSIKGFKLISDAAMNAGALATYLSGSGPTISAITNNKEVTINYEMLEAAARLNIEGKGFIHNISYKGAYIIE
;
A
#
# COMPACT_ATOMS: atom_id res chain seq x y z
N ASN A 1 -15.10 1.18 34.76
CA ASN A 1 -15.71 2.53 34.75
C ASN A 1 -15.67 3.07 33.34
N THR A 2 -16.78 3.02 32.62
CA THR A 2 -16.90 3.56 31.26
C THR A 2 -17.57 4.93 31.36
N GLN A 3 -16.87 6.00 30.98
CA GLN A 3 -17.44 7.35 30.92
C GLN A 3 -17.99 7.59 29.51
N LYS A 4 -19.22 8.13 29.42
CA LYS A 4 -19.76 8.62 28.14
C LYS A 4 -19.18 9.99 27.85
N ILE A 5 -18.72 10.19 26.62
CA ILE A 5 -18.14 11.44 26.14
C ILE A 5 -18.87 11.78 24.84
N ASP A 6 -19.41 12.99 24.75
CA ASP A 6 -19.99 13.51 23.52
C ASP A 6 -18.86 14.07 22.64
N LEU A 7 -18.76 13.59 21.40
CA LEU A 7 -17.70 13.95 20.47
C LEU A 7 -18.29 14.44 19.15
N SER A 8 -17.73 15.54 18.65
CA SER A 8 -17.93 15.99 17.27
C SER A 8 -16.63 15.78 16.51
N ILE A 9 -16.69 15.05 15.40
CA ILE A 9 -15.51 14.68 14.60
C ILE A 9 -15.67 15.30 13.22
N ASN A 10 -14.68 16.11 12.83
CA ASN A 10 -14.51 16.55 11.45
C ASN A 10 -13.37 15.75 10.80
N CYS A 11 -13.61 15.15 9.64
CA CYS A 11 -12.64 14.28 8.96
C CYS A 11 -12.31 14.84 7.58
N ILE A 12 -11.01 15.09 7.36
CA ILE A 12 -10.48 15.49 6.05
C ILE A 12 -9.71 14.30 5.48
N ASN A 13 -10.34 13.54 4.58
CA ASN A 13 -9.69 12.40 3.92
C ASN A 13 -9.11 12.82 2.55
N SER A 14 -7.78 12.81 2.47
CA SER A 14 -7.05 13.04 1.21
C SER A 14 -6.61 11.74 0.52
N ILE A 15 -6.88 10.58 1.12
CA ILE A 15 -6.53 9.26 0.58
C ILE A 15 -7.73 8.71 -0.20
N PRO A 16 -7.57 8.39 -1.49
CA PRO A 16 -8.64 7.80 -2.28
C PRO A 16 -9.24 6.54 -1.62
N ILE A 17 -10.56 6.53 -1.46
CA ILE A 17 -11.31 5.43 -0.84
C ILE A 17 -11.32 4.24 -1.79
N SER A 18 -11.19 3.03 -1.25
CA SER A 18 -11.21 1.76 -2.01
C SER A 18 -10.16 1.66 -3.13
N GLY A 19 -9.09 2.45 -3.05
CA GLY A 19 -8.01 2.45 -4.04
C GLY A 19 -6.81 1.56 -3.67
N GLY A 20 -6.87 0.77 -2.59
CA GLY A 20 -5.70 0.00 -2.13
C GLY A 20 -4.54 0.88 -1.63
N LEU A 21 -4.86 2.06 -1.10
CA LEU A 21 -3.91 3.08 -0.59
C LEU A 21 -3.95 3.25 0.95
N GLY A 22 -4.58 2.32 1.68
CA GLY A 22 -4.57 2.34 3.15
C GLY A 22 -5.49 3.38 3.81
N SER A 23 -6.56 3.83 3.13
CA SER A 23 -7.53 4.78 3.70
C SER A 23 -8.23 4.24 4.97
N SER A 24 -8.60 2.95 4.99
CA SER A 24 -9.22 2.30 6.16
C SER A 24 -8.28 2.34 7.37
N SER A 25 -7.05 1.87 7.20
CA SER A 25 -6.09 1.78 8.31
C SER A 25 -5.73 3.15 8.85
N SER A 26 -5.64 4.15 7.97
CA SER A 26 -5.47 5.55 8.38
C SER A 26 -6.62 6.05 9.27
N ALA A 27 -7.86 5.72 8.94
CA ALA A 27 -9.03 6.07 9.76
C ALA A 27 -9.05 5.33 11.10
N VAL A 28 -8.71 4.04 11.12
CA VAL A 28 -8.59 3.25 12.36
C VAL A 28 -7.53 3.85 13.28
N ILE A 29 -6.34 4.15 12.75
CA ILE A 29 -5.24 4.76 13.51
C ILE A 29 -5.63 6.14 14.04
N ALA A 30 -6.29 6.97 13.22
CA ALA A 30 -6.80 8.27 13.66
C ALA A 30 -7.79 8.13 14.82
N GLY A 31 -8.71 7.17 14.76
CA GLY A 31 -9.65 6.88 15.85
C GLY A 31 -8.95 6.46 17.15
N ILE A 32 -7.91 5.62 17.06
CA ILE A 32 -7.11 5.21 18.23
C ILE A 32 -6.38 6.42 18.82
N LEU A 33 -5.75 7.26 17.99
CA LEU A 33 -5.06 8.47 18.43
C LEU A 33 -6.01 9.46 19.10
N ILE A 34 -7.22 9.66 18.56
CA ILE A 34 -8.27 10.48 19.18
C ILE A 34 -8.62 9.93 20.56
N ALA A 35 -8.85 8.61 20.67
CA ALA A 35 -9.17 7.98 21.94
C ALA A 35 -8.03 8.11 22.96
N PHE A 36 -6.78 7.94 22.54
CA PHE A 36 -5.61 8.12 23.42
C PHE A 36 -5.51 9.57 23.91
N SER A 37 -5.71 10.53 23.00
CA SER A 37 -5.63 11.97 23.31
C SER A 37 -6.69 12.39 24.33
N ILE A 38 -7.96 12.00 24.11
CA ILE A 38 -9.07 12.32 25.01
C ILE A 38 -8.83 11.74 26.42
N ASN A 39 -8.27 10.53 26.50
CA ASN A 39 -7.99 9.86 27.76
C ASN A 39 -6.60 10.19 28.35
N GLN A 40 -5.87 11.13 27.74
CA GLN A 40 -4.52 11.54 28.16
C GLN A 40 -3.56 10.34 28.29
N ILE A 41 -3.70 9.36 27.40
CA ILE A 41 -2.83 8.19 27.32
C ILE A 41 -1.61 8.57 26.49
N GLU A 42 -0.42 8.31 27.02
CA GLU A 42 0.83 8.50 26.29
C GLU A 42 0.84 7.71 24.97
N ILE A 43 1.32 8.35 23.91
CA ILE A 43 1.36 7.75 22.57
C ILE A 43 2.52 6.76 22.51
N ASP A 44 2.18 5.48 22.58
CA ASP A 44 3.07 4.38 22.25
C ASP A 44 2.69 3.81 20.88
N LYS A 45 3.55 4.03 19.87
CA LYS A 45 3.35 3.54 18.51
C LYS A 45 3.19 2.01 18.45
N ASN A 46 3.89 1.25 19.28
CA ASN A 46 3.77 -0.21 19.31
C ASN A 46 2.42 -0.64 19.86
N LYS A 47 1.93 0.02 20.92
CA LYS A 47 0.59 -0.24 21.46
C LYS A 47 -0.51 0.08 20.46
N ILE A 48 -0.39 1.21 19.76
CA ILE A 48 -1.32 1.59 18.69
C ILE A 48 -1.28 0.56 17.56
N TYR A 49 -0.09 0.09 17.19
CA TYR A 49 0.09 -0.94 16.16
C TYR A 49 -0.59 -2.26 16.52
N GLN A 50 -0.48 -2.74 17.76
CA GLN A 50 -1.20 -3.94 18.19
C GLN A 50 -2.71 -3.78 18.07
N ILE A 51 -3.24 -2.66 18.57
CA ILE A 51 -4.69 -2.38 18.55
C ILE A 51 -5.20 -2.26 17.11
N ALA A 52 -4.52 -1.46 16.28
CA ALA A 52 -4.91 -1.23 14.90
C ALA A 52 -4.82 -2.52 14.05
N SER A 53 -3.75 -3.30 14.20
CA SER A 53 -3.59 -4.57 13.48
C SER A 53 -4.62 -5.61 13.92
N GLN A 54 -5.05 -5.57 15.19
CA GLN A 54 -6.14 -6.42 15.68
C GLN A 54 -7.50 -6.02 15.09
N ILE A 55 -7.76 -4.72 14.91
CA ILE A 55 -9.00 -4.21 14.30
C ILE A 55 -9.05 -4.52 12.81
N GLU A 56 -7.95 -4.29 12.08
CA GLU A 56 -7.87 -4.52 10.63
C GLU A 56 -7.69 -6.00 10.26
N GLY A 57 -7.10 -6.79 11.16
CA GLY A 57 -6.76 -8.19 10.93
C GLY A 57 -5.52 -8.42 10.07
N HIS A 58 -4.79 -7.36 9.70
CA HIS A 58 -3.56 -7.43 8.91
C HIS A 58 -2.59 -6.28 9.26
N PRO A 59 -1.26 -6.48 9.08
CA PRO A 59 -0.26 -5.51 9.52
C PRO A 59 0.28 -4.59 8.42
N ASP A 60 0.06 -4.92 7.15
CA ASP A 60 0.74 -4.37 5.98
C ASP A 60 0.36 -2.92 5.65
N ASN A 61 -0.87 -2.49 5.91
CA ASN A 61 -1.26 -1.07 5.82
C ASN A 61 -1.11 -0.33 7.15
N VAL A 62 -1.28 -1.02 8.26
CA VAL A 62 -1.18 -0.45 9.61
C VAL A 62 0.27 -0.04 9.92
N GLY A 63 1.23 -0.90 9.63
CA GLY A 63 2.66 -0.67 9.84
C GLY A 63 3.16 0.65 9.23
N PRO A 64 3.10 0.84 7.90
CA PRO A 64 3.62 2.06 7.27
C PRO A 64 2.78 3.29 7.66
N ALA A 65 1.48 3.14 7.93
CA ALA A 65 0.65 4.26 8.39
C ALA A 65 1.06 4.76 9.78
N ILE A 66 1.52 3.90 10.70
CA ILE A 66 1.96 4.30 12.06
C ILE A 66 3.43 4.75 12.07
N PHE A 67 4.31 3.95 11.45
CA PHE A 67 5.75 4.13 11.59
C PHE A 67 6.36 4.94 10.45
N GLY A 68 5.67 5.04 9.31
CA GLY A 68 6.26 5.55 8.08
C GLY A 68 7.25 4.56 7.46
N GLY A 69 7.71 4.89 6.27
CA GLY A 69 8.68 4.13 5.51
C GLY A 69 8.07 2.87 4.89
N ILE A 70 8.94 1.88 4.69
CA ILE A 70 8.56 0.54 4.24
C ILE A 70 8.70 -0.40 5.43
N THR A 71 7.69 -1.24 5.66
CA THR A 71 7.63 -2.12 6.83
C THR A 71 7.35 -3.56 6.44
N ILE A 72 7.91 -4.50 7.20
CA ILE A 72 7.62 -5.93 7.13
C ILE A 72 6.97 -6.36 8.43
N GLY A 73 5.71 -6.79 8.36
CA GLY A 73 4.94 -7.24 9.51
C GLY A 73 4.55 -8.71 9.41
N PHE A 74 4.47 -9.38 10.55
CA PHE A 74 3.94 -10.74 10.65
C PHE A 74 3.22 -10.93 11.98
N LYS A 75 2.44 -12.01 12.10
CA LYS A 75 1.75 -12.37 13.34
C LYS A 75 2.35 -13.65 13.91
N ASP A 76 2.69 -13.63 15.20
CA ASP A 76 2.93 -14.86 15.96
C ASP A 76 1.87 -14.96 17.06
N LYS A 77 1.00 -15.97 16.96
CA LYS A 77 -0.18 -16.15 17.84
C LYS A 77 -1.06 -14.90 17.89
N ASN A 78 -1.00 -14.14 18.98
CA ASN A 78 -1.78 -12.92 19.23
C ASN A 78 -0.93 -11.64 19.09
N ASP A 79 0.37 -11.77 18.89
CA ASP A 79 1.29 -10.66 18.84
C ASP A 79 1.62 -10.31 17.39
N TRP A 80 1.48 -9.02 17.06
CA TRP A 80 1.88 -8.49 15.78
C TRP A 80 3.32 -7.99 15.87
N HIS A 81 4.19 -8.43 14.97
CA HIS A 81 5.56 -7.96 14.86
C HIS A 81 5.69 -7.06 13.66
N ILE A 82 6.58 -6.06 13.74
CA ILE A 82 6.82 -5.09 12.68
C ILE A 82 8.29 -4.69 12.67
N ASN A 83 8.86 -4.58 11.48
CA ASN A 83 10.22 -4.09 11.27
C ASN A 83 10.20 -3.05 10.15
N GLN A 84 10.82 -1.89 10.38
CA GLN A 84 11.10 -0.94 9.31
C GLN A 84 12.33 -1.41 8.54
N ILE A 85 12.26 -1.37 7.22
CA ILE A 85 13.43 -1.65 6.38
C ILE A 85 14.06 -0.33 5.91
N PRO A 86 15.41 -0.23 5.90
CA PRO A 86 16.09 0.82 5.17
C PRO A 86 15.63 0.85 3.71
N PHE A 87 15.48 2.05 3.18
CA PHE A 87 15.15 2.23 1.77
C PHE A 87 15.79 3.52 1.24
N PRO A 88 16.03 3.58 -0.08
CA PRO A 88 16.68 4.73 -0.68
C PRO A 88 15.73 5.92 -0.78
N LYS A 89 16.24 7.11 -0.47
CA LYS A 89 15.46 8.36 -0.41
C LYS A 89 15.06 8.90 -1.78
N ASP A 90 15.70 8.44 -2.84
CA ASP A 90 15.43 8.84 -4.22
C ASP A 90 14.25 8.08 -4.85
N LEU A 91 13.64 7.12 -4.15
CA LEU A 91 12.46 6.41 -4.64
C LEU A 91 11.20 7.28 -4.58
N ILE A 92 10.54 7.36 -5.72
CA ILE A 92 9.27 8.04 -5.97
C ILE A 92 8.24 7.00 -6.39
N ILE A 93 7.03 7.13 -5.86
CA ILE A 93 5.87 6.32 -6.24
C ILE A 93 4.95 7.17 -7.12
N VAL A 94 4.63 6.64 -8.30
CA VAL A 94 3.63 7.20 -9.22
C VAL A 94 2.43 6.27 -9.22
N SER A 95 1.26 6.78 -8.81
CA SER A 95 0.04 5.99 -8.69
C SER A 95 -1.05 6.51 -9.63
N PHE A 96 -1.58 5.62 -10.46
CA PHE A 96 -2.82 5.86 -11.20
C PHE A 96 -3.99 5.29 -10.41
N VAL A 97 -4.83 6.18 -9.89
CA VAL A 97 -6.03 5.84 -9.12
C VAL A 97 -7.24 5.93 -10.03
N SER A 98 -7.76 4.77 -10.39
CA SER A 98 -8.92 4.61 -11.25
C SER A 98 -10.23 4.88 -10.49
N ASN A 99 -11.23 5.47 -11.16
CA ASN A 99 -12.59 5.62 -10.64
C ASN A 99 -13.41 4.32 -10.71
N GLN A 100 -12.82 3.23 -11.20
CA GLN A 100 -13.47 1.93 -11.30
C GLN A 100 -13.91 1.42 -9.91
N LYS A 101 -15.18 1.02 -9.82
CA LYS A 101 -15.68 0.33 -8.63
C LYS A 101 -15.32 -1.15 -8.73
N ILE A 102 -14.24 -1.55 -8.08
CA ILE A 102 -13.99 -2.96 -7.80
C ILE A 102 -14.67 -3.29 -6.47
N LEU A 103 -15.54 -4.29 -6.47
CA LEU A 103 -16.06 -4.84 -5.23
C LEU A 103 -14.90 -5.51 -4.49
N THR A 104 -14.37 -4.86 -3.45
CA THR A 104 -13.22 -5.34 -2.66
C THR A 104 -13.46 -6.73 -2.08
N GLU A 105 -14.72 -7.06 -1.75
CA GLU A 105 -15.12 -8.41 -1.33
C GLU A 105 -14.98 -9.47 -2.44
N TYR A 106 -15.25 -9.10 -3.69
CA TYR A 106 -15.12 -9.99 -4.83
C TYR A 106 -13.65 -10.32 -5.11
N SER A 107 -12.77 -9.31 -5.08
CA SER A 107 -11.32 -9.48 -5.25
C SER A 107 -10.68 -10.34 -4.14
N ARG A 108 -11.19 -10.28 -2.91
CA ARG A 108 -10.73 -11.13 -1.80
C ARG A 108 -11.21 -12.59 -1.95
N LYS A 109 -12.43 -12.82 -2.46
CA LYS A 109 -12.98 -14.17 -2.70
C LYS A 109 -12.32 -14.93 -3.85
N GLN A 110 -11.57 -14.25 -4.72
CA GLN A 110 -10.87 -14.88 -5.84
C GLN A 110 -9.55 -15.56 -5.47
N LEU A 111 -9.06 -15.36 -4.24
CA LEU A 111 -7.83 -15.99 -3.79
C LEU A 111 -8.08 -17.47 -3.47
N PRO A 112 -7.26 -18.40 -3.98
CA PRO A 112 -7.39 -19.81 -3.64
C PRO A 112 -6.95 -20.07 -2.20
N ASP A 113 -7.60 -21.03 -1.54
CA ASP A 113 -7.20 -21.49 -0.19
C ASP A 113 -5.82 -22.16 -0.18
N ASN A 114 -5.38 -22.68 -1.33
CA ASN A 114 -4.12 -23.40 -1.48
C ASN A 114 -3.32 -22.85 -2.66
N ILE A 115 -2.01 -22.69 -2.47
CA ILE A 115 -1.06 -22.32 -3.52
C ILE A 115 -0.12 -23.49 -3.82
N SER A 116 0.40 -23.53 -5.05
CA SER A 116 1.38 -24.55 -5.41
C SER A 116 2.71 -24.27 -4.70
N ARG A 117 3.50 -25.34 -4.45
CA ARG A 117 4.89 -25.18 -3.95
C ARG A 117 5.72 -24.29 -4.88
N LYS A 118 5.47 -24.38 -6.19
CA LYS A 118 6.15 -23.57 -7.21
C LYS A 118 5.88 -22.08 -6.98
N ASP A 119 4.62 -21.70 -6.77
CA ASP A 119 4.24 -20.30 -6.56
C ASP A 119 4.72 -19.78 -5.20
N ALA A 120 4.69 -20.63 -4.15
CA ALA A 120 5.25 -20.28 -2.85
C ALA A 120 6.76 -19.97 -2.96
N VAL A 121 7.55 -20.87 -3.57
CA VAL A 121 8.99 -20.66 -3.79
C VAL A 121 9.23 -19.43 -4.68
N TYR A 122 8.38 -19.24 -5.69
CA TYR A 122 8.43 -18.09 -6.58
C TYR A 122 8.26 -16.77 -5.80
N ASN A 123 7.24 -16.64 -4.98
CA ASN A 123 6.98 -15.41 -4.23
C ASN A 123 8.04 -15.14 -3.15
N ILE A 124 8.51 -16.17 -2.45
CA ILE A 124 9.56 -16.01 -1.43
C ILE A 124 10.83 -15.38 -2.03
N SER A 125 11.26 -15.84 -3.21
CA SER A 125 12.44 -15.26 -3.85
C SER A 125 12.23 -13.80 -4.29
N ARG A 126 10.99 -13.42 -4.63
CA ARG A 126 10.63 -12.04 -5.05
C ARG A 126 10.67 -11.10 -3.86
N VAL A 127 10.09 -11.50 -2.74
CA VAL A 127 10.15 -10.76 -1.48
C VAL A 127 11.60 -10.59 -1.02
N ALA A 128 12.40 -11.67 -1.03
CA ALA A 128 13.82 -11.59 -0.66
C ALA A 128 14.60 -10.63 -1.58
N THR A 129 14.32 -10.67 -2.90
CA THR A 129 14.93 -9.76 -3.88
C THR A 129 14.50 -8.31 -3.66
N LEU A 130 13.23 -8.06 -3.30
CA LEU A 130 12.71 -6.71 -3.04
C LEU A 130 13.45 -6.10 -1.86
N VAL A 131 13.49 -6.81 -0.73
CA VAL A 131 14.17 -6.35 0.50
C VAL A 131 15.66 -6.12 0.23
N ASN A 132 16.32 -7.03 -0.47
CA ASN A 132 17.73 -6.88 -0.82
C ASN A 132 17.99 -5.68 -1.75
N SER A 133 17.12 -5.45 -2.75
CA SER A 133 17.23 -4.34 -3.70
C SER A 133 17.09 -2.99 -2.99
N LEU A 134 16.13 -2.89 -2.07
CA LEU A 134 15.89 -1.68 -1.27
C LEU A 134 17.04 -1.41 -0.30
N ASN A 135 17.49 -2.42 0.44
CA ASN A 135 18.59 -2.26 1.41
C ASN A 135 19.91 -1.82 0.76
N ASN A 136 20.19 -2.27 -0.46
CA ASN A 136 21.45 -1.99 -1.14
C ASN A 136 21.35 -0.89 -2.21
N SER A 137 20.19 -0.23 -2.36
CA SER A 137 19.94 0.75 -3.45
C SER A 137 20.25 0.18 -4.85
N HIS A 138 19.99 -1.12 -5.05
CA HIS A 138 20.28 -1.83 -6.30
C HIS A 138 18.97 -2.13 -7.04
N TYR A 139 18.61 -1.28 -8.01
CA TYR A 139 17.28 -1.31 -8.63
C TYR A 139 17.12 -2.27 -9.80
N LYS A 140 18.22 -2.88 -10.27
CA LYS A 140 18.23 -3.70 -11.49
C LYS A 140 17.16 -4.79 -11.49
N ASP A 141 16.90 -5.38 -10.34
CA ASP A 141 16.00 -6.52 -10.18
C ASP A 141 14.63 -6.14 -9.58
N LEU A 142 14.35 -4.85 -9.34
CA LEU A 142 13.07 -4.41 -8.76
C LEU A 142 11.86 -4.82 -9.61
N LYS A 143 11.99 -4.76 -10.94
CA LYS A 143 10.93 -5.22 -11.86
C LYS A 143 10.55 -6.69 -11.67
N TYR A 144 11.48 -7.52 -11.20
CA TYR A 144 11.22 -8.93 -10.90
C TYR A 144 10.72 -9.12 -9.47
N SER A 145 11.12 -8.26 -8.55
CA SER A 145 10.82 -8.40 -7.13
C SER A 145 9.37 -8.07 -6.76
N VAL A 146 8.66 -7.33 -7.62
CA VAL A 146 7.24 -7.00 -7.44
C VAL A 146 6.29 -8.00 -8.09
N GLN A 147 6.80 -9.02 -8.78
CA GLN A 147 5.98 -10.04 -9.42
C GLN A 147 5.33 -10.94 -8.37
N ASP A 148 4.00 -11.09 -8.44
CA ASP A 148 3.20 -11.77 -7.43
C ASP A 148 2.32 -12.88 -8.02
N ALA A 149 2.65 -14.14 -7.67
CA ALA A 149 1.87 -15.33 -8.02
C ALA A 149 0.89 -15.74 -6.91
N ILE A 150 0.69 -14.95 -5.86
CA ILE A 150 -0.23 -15.26 -4.76
C ILE A 150 -1.49 -14.37 -4.82
N HIS A 151 -1.37 -13.08 -5.13
CA HIS A 151 -2.53 -12.18 -5.17
C HIS A 151 -2.75 -11.55 -6.54
N GLU A 152 -1.73 -10.90 -7.11
CA GLU A 152 -1.87 -10.10 -8.33
C GLU A 152 -2.44 -10.91 -9.49
N GLN A 153 -1.90 -12.11 -9.76
CA GLN A 153 -2.37 -12.95 -10.87
C GLN A 153 -3.87 -13.30 -10.82
N TYR A 154 -4.48 -13.36 -9.64
CA TYR A 154 -5.91 -13.65 -9.48
C TYR A 154 -6.79 -12.41 -9.56
N ARG A 155 -6.20 -11.22 -9.44
CA ARG A 155 -6.93 -9.94 -9.35
C ARG A 155 -6.91 -9.15 -10.65
N ILE A 156 -5.81 -9.18 -11.40
CA ILE A 156 -5.58 -8.28 -12.54
C ILE A 156 -6.62 -8.40 -13.66
N ASP A 157 -7.22 -9.58 -13.85
CA ASP A 157 -8.27 -9.78 -14.86
C ASP A 157 -9.53 -8.97 -14.58
N SER A 158 -9.78 -8.63 -13.31
CA SER A 158 -10.87 -7.73 -12.90
C SER A 158 -10.55 -6.25 -13.07
N ILE A 159 -9.28 -5.91 -13.36
CA ILE A 159 -8.76 -4.55 -13.43
C ILE A 159 -8.54 -4.18 -14.89
N LYS A 160 -9.58 -3.60 -15.49
CA LYS A 160 -9.51 -3.12 -16.88
C LYS A 160 -8.33 -2.15 -17.03
N GLY A 161 -7.44 -2.46 -17.96
CA GLY A 161 -6.29 -1.62 -18.32
C GLY A 161 -5.01 -1.89 -17.53
N PHE A 162 -5.01 -2.81 -16.55
CA PHE A 162 -3.84 -3.09 -15.71
C PHE A 162 -2.55 -3.28 -16.51
N LYS A 163 -2.59 -4.19 -17.50
CA LYS A 163 -1.43 -4.55 -18.30
C LYS A 163 -0.93 -3.37 -19.14
N LEU A 164 -1.83 -2.70 -19.86
CA LEU A 164 -1.48 -1.60 -20.76
C LEU A 164 -0.95 -0.37 -20.03
N ILE A 165 -1.54 -0.01 -18.88
CA ILE A 165 -1.08 1.13 -18.06
C ILE A 165 0.26 0.79 -17.40
N SER A 166 0.44 -0.43 -16.89
CA SER A 166 1.72 -0.89 -16.34
C SER A 166 2.81 -0.89 -17.40
N ASP A 167 2.54 -1.40 -18.61
CA ASP A 167 3.50 -1.41 -19.71
C ASP A 167 3.87 0.02 -20.15
N ALA A 168 2.91 0.95 -20.17
CA ALA A 168 3.18 2.36 -20.45
C ALA A 168 4.15 2.98 -19.42
N ALA A 169 3.94 2.73 -18.13
CA ALA A 169 4.85 3.18 -17.08
C ALA A 169 6.26 2.57 -17.23
N MET A 170 6.35 1.26 -17.49
CA MET A 170 7.64 0.59 -17.70
C MET A 170 8.38 1.14 -18.92
N ASN A 171 7.68 1.37 -20.04
CA ASN A 171 8.25 1.96 -21.24
C ASN A 171 8.70 3.42 -21.03
N ALA A 172 8.02 4.16 -20.16
CA ALA A 172 8.39 5.52 -19.76
C ALA A 172 9.65 5.57 -18.85
N GLY A 173 10.09 4.43 -18.32
CA GLY A 173 11.30 4.31 -17.51
C GLY A 173 11.05 3.98 -16.04
N ALA A 174 9.86 3.50 -15.67
CA ALA A 174 9.64 2.98 -14.32
C ALA A 174 10.58 1.79 -14.02
N LEU A 175 11.01 1.70 -12.76
CA LEU A 175 11.84 0.60 -12.26
C LEU A 175 11.02 -0.67 -12.05
N ALA A 176 9.75 -0.51 -11.67
CA ALA A 176 8.80 -1.59 -11.42
C ALA A 176 7.36 -1.06 -11.46
N THR A 177 6.39 -1.93 -11.74
CA THR A 177 4.95 -1.64 -11.66
C THR A 177 4.23 -2.76 -10.95
N TYR A 178 3.23 -2.43 -10.14
CA TYR A 178 2.49 -3.40 -9.34
C TYR A 178 1.08 -2.90 -9.01
N LEU A 179 0.21 -3.85 -8.65
CA LEU A 179 -1.10 -3.54 -8.10
C LEU A 179 -0.99 -3.02 -6.65
N SER A 180 -1.48 -1.81 -6.38
CA SER A 180 -1.48 -1.27 -5.01
C SER A 180 -2.59 -1.93 -4.17
N GLY A 181 -2.18 -2.71 -3.17
CA GLY A 181 -3.09 -3.40 -2.25
C GLY A 181 -4.07 -4.33 -2.98
N SER A 182 -5.37 -4.09 -2.82
CA SER A 182 -6.42 -4.82 -3.54
C SER A 182 -6.78 -4.26 -4.91
N GLY A 183 -6.15 -3.16 -5.35
CA GLY A 183 -6.58 -2.41 -6.53
C GLY A 183 -7.78 -1.49 -6.28
N PRO A 184 -8.25 -0.77 -7.32
CA PRO A 184 -7.78 -0.78 -8.71
C PRO A 184 -6.51 0.03 -8.98
N THR A 185 -5.92 0.68 -7.97
CA THR A 185 -4.76 1.55 -8.19
C THR A 185 -3.56 0.80 -8.71
N ILE A 186 -2.96 1.32 -9.77
CA ILE A 186 -1.72 0.81 -10.36
C ILE A 186 -0.61 1.74 -9.93
N SER A 187 0.46 1.20 -9.36
CA SER A 187 1.60 1.98 -8.88
C SER A 187 2.86 1.61 -9.64
N ALA A 188 3.69 2.62 -9.89
CA ALA A 188 5.01 2.50 -10.47
C ALA A 188 6.05 3.02 -9.47
N ILE A 189 7.17 2.29 -9.34
CA ILE A 189 8.35 2.73 -8.61
C ILE A 189 9.30 3.37 -9.60
N THR A 190 9.83 4.53 -9.28
CA THR A 190 10.88 5.18 -10.07
C THR A 190 11.85 5.94 -9.19
N ASN A 191 12.99 6.36 -9.74
CA ASN A 191 13.88 7.33 -9.11
C ASN A 191 14.14 8.57 -9.99
N ASN A 192 13.43 8.68 -11.11
CA ASN A 192 13.40 9.83 -12.01
C ASN A 192 12.19 9.73 -12.95
N LYS A 193 11.98 10.75 -13.81
CA LYS A 193 10.95 10.74 -14.86
C LYS A 193 9.52 10.53 -14.35
N GLU A 194 9.27 10.83 -13.08
CA GLU A 194 7.98 10.64 -12.42
C GLU A 194 6.85 11.37 -13.15
N VAL A 195 7.12 12.55 -13.72
CA VAL A 195 6.16 13.31 -14.53
C VAL A 195 5.85 12.60 -15.85
N THR A 196 6.87 12.09 -16.55
CA THR A 196 6.68 11.35 -17.80
C THR A 196 5.93 10.04 -17.56
N ILE A 197 6.31 9.28 -16.52
CA ILE A 197 5.63 8.04 -16.13
C ILE A 197 4.16 8.33 -15.82
N ASN A 198 3.88 9.37 -15.04
CA ASN A 198 2.51 9.76 -14.71
C ASN A 198 1.70 10.14 -15.95
N TYR A 199 2.31 10.89 -16.88
CA TYR A 199 1.67 11.25 -18.15
C TYR A 199 1.34 10.01 -18.98
N GLU A 200 2.29 9.10 -19.19
CA GLU A 200 2.09 7.89 -20.01
C GLU A 200 1.05 6.95 -19.39
N MET A 201 1.00 6.84 -18.05
CA MET A 201 -0.06 6.08 -17.36
C MET A 201 -1.45 6.68 -17.60
N LEU A 202 -1.58 8.01 -17.49
CA LEU A 202 -2.85 8.72 -17.72
C LEU A 202 -3.27 8.65 -19.19
N GLU A 203 -2.33 8.76 -20.11
CA GLU A 203 -2.56 8.67 -21.55
C GLU A 203 -3.06 7.27 -21.95
N ALA A 204 -2.39 6.22 -21.46
CA ALA A 204 -2.82 4.84 -21.66
C ALA A 204 -4.21 4.58 -21.07
N ALA A 205 -4.52 5.12 -19.88
CA ALA A 205 -5.84 5.03 -19.28
C ALA A 205 -6.91 5.76 -20.13
N ALA A 206 -6.60 6.96 -20.63
CA ALA A 206 -7.50 7.74 -21.47
C ALA A 206 -7.84 7.03 -22.78
N ARG A 207 -6.86 6.41 -23.45
CA ARG A 207 -7.08 5.58 -24.66
C ARG A 207 -8.04 4.42 -24.42
N LEU A 208 -8.15 3.93 -23.18
CA LEU A 208 -9.03 2.85 -22.77
C LEU A 208 -10.38 3.34 -22.24
N ASN A 209 -10.63 4.65 -22.25
CA ASN A 209 -11.77 5.29 -21.61
C ASN A 209 -11.87 4.89 -20.13
N ILE A 210 -10.74 4.95 -19.42
CA ILE A 210 -10.66 4.72 -17.98
C ILE A 210 -10.40 6.06 -17.30
N GLU A 211 -11.39 6.55 -16.56
CA GLU A 211 -11.23 7.75 -15.75
C GLU A 211 -10.41 7.47 -14.50
N GLY A 212 -9.53 8.39 -14.16
CA GLY A 212 -8.72 8.30 -12.95
C GLY A 212 -7.85 9.54 -12.75
N LYS A 213 -7.06 9.53 -11.68
CA LYS A 213 -6.12 10.58 -11.34
C LYS A 213 -4.73 10.03 -11.11
N GLY A 214 -3.74 10.80 -11.54
CA GLY A 214 -2.33 10.53 -11.33
C GLY A 214 -1.83 11.20 -10.07
N PHE A 215 -0.98 10.51 -9.33
CA PHE A 215 -0.47 10.90 -8.03
C PHE A 215 1.03 10.62 -7.99
N ILE A 216 1.83 11.62 -7.62
CA ILE A 216 3.29 11.49 -7.50
C ILE A 216 3.68 11.79 -6.06
N HIS A 217 4.26 10.81 -5.38
CA HIS A 217 4.55 10.92 -3.96
C HIS A 217 5.89 10.29 -3.58
N ASN A 218 6.55 10.90 -2.61
CA ASN A 218 7.69 10.31 -1.92
C ASN A 218 7.21 9.37 -0.82
N ILE A 219 8.05 8.39 -0.49
CA ILE A 219 7.81 7.52 0.67
C ILE A 219 7.98 8.36 1.96
N SER A 220 6.92 8.47 2.76
CA SER A 220 6.92 9.28 3.99
C SER A 220 7.61 8.55 5.13
N TYR A 221 8.51 9.24 5.86
CA TYR A 221 9.18 8.69 7.06
C TYR A 221 8.42 8.94 8.37
N LYS A 222 7.40 9.81 8.36
CA LYS A 222 6.83 10.34 9.61
C LYS A 222 5.82 9.37 10.27
N GLY A 223 5.10 8.60 9.44
CA GLY A 223 3.93 7.84 9.88
C GLY A 223 2.87 8.75 10.51
N ALA A 224 1.99 8.19 11.34
CA ALA A 224 0.94 8.91 12.03
C ALA A 224 1.50 9.79 13.16
N TYR A 225 0.93 10.98 13.31
CA TYR A 225 1.28 11.96 14.33
C TYR A 225 0.09 12.84 14.65
N ILE A 226 0.09 13.45 15.84
CA ILE A 226 -0.89 14.46 16.23
C ILE A 226 -0.42 15.82 15.70
N ILE A 227 -1.36 16.58 15.14
CA ILE A 227 -1.15 17.98 14.74
C ILE A 227 -1.68 18.82 15.90
N GLU A 228 -0.83 19.70 16.43
CA GLU A 228 -1.20 20.72 17.43
C GLU A 228 -1.76 21.98 16.76
#